data_AF-A0AAD9B4X5-F1
#
_entry.id   AF-A0AAD9B4X5-F1
#
_cell.length_a   1.000
_cell.length_b   1.000
_cell.length_c   1.000
_cell.angle_alpha   90.00
_cell.angle_beta   90.00
_cell.angle_gamma   90.00
#
_symmetry.space_group_name_H-M   'P 1'
#
loop_
_entity.id
_entity.type
_entity.pdbx_description
1 polymer ?
#
loop_
_entity_poly.entity_id
_entity_poly.type
_entity_poly.pdbx_seq_one_letter_code
_entity_poly.pdbx_strand_id
1 'polypeptide(L)'
;VSYLEKKVTELESDNLANSDLKSKLKQENTHLVHRVHELEEQVKDAEARADQSLQEETKRHREAYSKMDRDRNLEIDLLSNRLQLLEEENGEMKISVCRLKSQTEKLDQEKQRMTDKLEDTGLRLKDEMDLYRKIMDKLWQNRHEFNKEKEAMQELIDDLRRELDYLQLFKMEMEHPGQGKSLSRTRETEMEHEVKRLKQENFKLRDQNEDLNAQILSLSLYEARNLFSCPSKAQCLAAEIDNASRDELVDALKEQEEINLRLRQYMDKIILAILDHNPSILEIKG
;
A
#
# COMPACT_ATOMS: atom_id res chain seq x y z
N VAL A 1 125.07 -101.87 -63.34
CA VAL A 1 124.06 -101.51 -64.36
C VAL A 1 122.65 -101.61 -63.77
N SER A 2 122.22 -102.77 -63.26
CA SER A 2 120.87 -102.97 -62.65
C SER A 2 120.45 -102.02 -61.49
N TYR A 3 121.34 -101.68 -60.56
CA TYR A 3 121.00 -100.75 -59.45
C TYR A 3 120.76 -99.31 -59.92
N LEU A 4 121.50 -98.88 -60.95
CA LEU A 4 121.33 -97.57 -61.55
C LEU A 4 120.02 -97.49 -62.34
N GLU A 5 119.64 -98.53 -63.06
CA GLU A 5 118.34 -98.60 -63.77
C GLU A 5 117.15 -98.58 -62.81
N LYS A 6 117.23 -99.29 -61.68
CA LYS A 6 116.19 -99.25 -60.65
C LYS A 6 116.06 -97.87 -60.00
N LYS A 7 117.19 -97.20 -59.75
CA LYS A 7 117.19 -95.85 -59.19
C LYS A 7 116.71 -94.80 -60.20
N VAL A 8 117.00 -94.99 -61.48
CA VAL A 8 116.48 -94.16 -62.57
C VAL A 8 114.95 -94.32 -62.68
N THR A 9 114.43 -95.55 -62.66
CA THR A 9 112.98 -95.80 -62.72
C THR A 9 112.23 -95.30 -61.49
N GLU A 10 112.80 -95.42 -60.28
CA GLU A 10 112.23 -94.81 -59.06
C GLU A 10 112.21 -93.28 -59.15
N LEU A 11 113.30 -92.66 -59.62
CA LEU A 11 113.35 -91.21 -59.86
C LEU A 11 112.38 -90.76 -60.95
N GLU A 12 112.18 -91.53 -62.01
CA GLU A 12 111.20 -91.26 -63.06
C GLU A 12 109.77 -91.34 -62.52
N SER A 13 109.47 -92.35 -61.69
CA SER A 13 108.19 -92.50 -61.00
C SER A 13 107.92 -91.36 -60.02
N ASP A 14 108.89 -90.97 -59.21
CA ASP A 14 108.78 -89.83 -58.29
C ASP A 14 108.61 -88.51 -59.05
N ASN A 15 109.28 -88.35 -60.19
CA ASN A 15 109.15 -87.16 -61.03
C ASN A 15 107.76 -87.08 -61.67
N LEU A 16 107.18 -88.21 -62.09
CA LEU A 16 105.79 -88.30 -62.56
C LEU A 16 104.79 -87.97 -61.45
N ALA A 17 104.91 -88.57 -60.26
CA ALA A 17 104.03 -88.30 -59.13
C ALA A 17 104.12 -86.83 -58.66
N ASN A 18 105.32 -86.25 -58.66
CA ASN A 18 105.54 -84.85 -58.33
C ASN A 18 104.98 -83.91 -59.41
N SER A 19 105.09 -84.28 -60.69
CA SER A 19 104.43 -83.58 -61.80
C SER A 19 102.90 -83.57 -61.65
N ASP A 20 102.29 -84.71 -61.31
CA ASP A 20 100.85 -84.83 -61.08
C ASP A 20 100.38 -84.02 -59.86
N LEU A 21 101.13 -84.08 -58.75
CA LEU A 21 100.84 -83.27 -57.55
C LEU A 21 100.93 -81.78 -57.88
N LYS A 22 101.97 -81.37 -58.62
CA LYS A 22 102.13 -79.98 -59.08
C LYS A 22 100.98 -79.54 -59.98
N SER A 23 100.48 -80.43 -60.85
CA SER A 23 99.32 -80.18 -61.70
C SER A 23 98.05 -79.98 -60.87
N LYS A 24 97.78 -80.87 -59.91
CA LYS A 24 96.62 -80.77 -59.00
C LYS A 24 96.65 -79.50 -58.14
N LEU A 25 97.78 -79.20 -57.53
CA LEU A 25 97.95 -77.97 -56.74
C LEU A 25 97.76 -76.72 -57.61
N LYS A 26 98.23 -76.74 -58.86
CA LYS A 26 98.00 -75.64 -59.80
C LYS A 26 96.51 -75.47 -60.12
N GLN A 27 95.78 -76.57 -60.35
CA GLN A 27 94.34 -76.55 -60.59
C GLN A 27 93.56 -76.05 -59.35
N GLU A 28 93.87 -76.58 -58.17
CA GLU A 28 93.23 -76.16 -56.91
C GLU A 28 93.51 -74.68 -56.63
N ASN A 29 94.75 -74.20 -56.84
CA ASN A 29 95.10 -72.79 -56.72
C ASN A 29 94.29 -71.93 -57.70
N THR A 30 94.14 -72.34 -58.96
CA THR A 30 93.29 -71.61 -59.91
C THR A 30 91.83 -71.56 -59.46
N HIS A 31 91.28 -72.65 -58.93
CA HIS A 31 89.91 -72.67 -58.39
C HIS A 31 89.76 -71.76 -57.18
N LEU A 32 90.71 -71.77 -56.24
CA LEU A 32 90.71 -70.88 -55.08
C LEU A 32 90.81 -69.41 -55.50
N VAL A 33 91.67 -69.09 -56.46
CA VAL A 33 91.77 -67.74 -57.01
C VAL A 33 90.44 -67.28 -57.62
N HIS A 34 89.79 -68.11 -58.44
CA HIS A 34 88.46 -67.78 -58.97
C HIS A 34 87.43 -67.59 -57.85
N ARG A 35 87.45 -68.47 -56.84
CA ARG A 35 86.52 -68.36 -55.70
C ARG A 35 86.73 -67.09 -54.88
N VAL A 36 87.98 -66.66 -54.70
CA VAL A 36 88.30 -65.38 -54.04
C VAL A 36 87.75 -64.21 -54.85
N HIS A 37 87.98 -64.18 -56.17
CA HIS A 37 87.45 -63.11 -57.03
C HIS A 37 85.92 -63.05 -57.00
N GLU A 38 85.24 -64.20 -57.06
CA GLU A 38 83.78 -64.27 -56.92
C GLU A 38 83.29 -63.70 -55.59
N LEU A 39 83.96 -64.04 -54.48
CA LEU A 39 83.59 -63.53 -53.15
C LEU A 39 83.87 -62.03 -53.03
N GLU A 40 84.98 -61.53 -53.58
CA GLU A 40 85.29 -60.10 -53.62
C GLU A 40 84.26 -59.31 -54.42
N GLU A 41 83.80 -59.86 -55.55
CA GLU A 41 82.74 -59.24 -56.36
C GLU A 41 81.40 -59.25 -55.60
N GLN A 42 81.06 -60.36 -54.93
CA GLN A 42 79.86 -60.44 -54.09
C GLN A 42 79.87 -59.44 -52.92
N VAL A 43 81.02 -59.24 -52.29
CA VAL A 43 81.18 -58.24 -51.22
C VAL A 43 81.03 -56.83 -51.78
N LYS A 44 81.70 -56.50 -52.87
CA LYS A 44 81.57 -55.18 -53.53
C LYS A 44 80.12 -54.89 -53.93
N ASP A 45 79.43 -55.87 -54.48
CA ASP A 45 78.02 -55.76 -54.84
C ASP A 45 77.12 -55.58 -53.61
N ALA A 46 77.42 -56.26 -52.50
CA ALA A 46 76.68 -56.11 -51.26
C ALA A 46 76.92 -54.73 -50.61
N GLU A 47 78.16 -54.23 -50.62
CA GLU A 47 78.53 -52.89 -50.16
C GLU A 47 77.84 -51.81 -51.00
N ALA A 48 77.88 -51.91 -52.33
CA ALA A 48 77.20 -50.98 -53.23
C ALA A 48 75.68 -50.95 -53.00
N ARG A 49 75.05 -52.12 -52.80
CA ARG A 49 73.61 -52.20 -52.46
C ARG A 49 73.30 -51.59 -51.09
N ALA A 50 74.16 -51.80 -50.10
CA ALA A 50 73.99 -51.23 -48.76
C ALA A 50 74.12 -49.70 -48.79
N ASP A 51 75.13 -49.18 -49.50
CA ASP A 51 75.35 -47.74 -49.67
C ASP A 51 74.18 -47.06 -50.41
N GLN A 52 73.69 -47.68 -51.49
CA GLN A 52 72.52 -47.18 -52.19
C GLN A 52 71.29 -47.14 -51.28
N SER A 53 71.05 -48.23 -50.52
CA SER A 53 69.92 -48.30 -49.59
C SER A 53 70.01 -47.23 -48.49
N LEU A 54 71.21 -47.03 -47.94
CA LEU A 54 71.46 -45.99 -46.93
C LEU A 54 71.24 -44.58 -47.50
N GLN A 55 71.68 -44.34 -48.73
CA GLN A 55 71.49 -43.05 -49.40
C GLN A 55 70.01 -42.77 -49.66
N GLU A 56 69.25 -43.77 -50.11
CA GLU A 56 67.81 -43.67 -50.33
C GLU A 56 67.06 -43.40 -49.02
N GLU A 57 67.36 -44.11 -47.94
CA GLU A 57 66.73 -43.87 -46.63
C GLU A 57 67.11 -42.50 -46.05
N THR A 58 68.37 -42.09 -46.17
CA THR A 58 68.80 -40.75 -45.74
C THR A 58 68.05 -39.65 -46.52
N LYS A 59 67.84 -39.85 -47.82
CA LYS A 59 67.06 -38.94 -48.66
C LYS A 59 65.59 -38.90 -48.21
N ARG A 60 64.96 -40.06 -48.02
CA ARG A 60 63.56 -40.17 -47.54
C ARG A 60 63.37 -39.48 -46.18
N HIS A 61 64.26 -39.73 -45.23
CA HIS A 61 64.21 -39.09 -43.92
C HIS A 61 64.36 -37.57 -44.01
N ARG A 62 65.29 -37.08 -44.84
CA ARG A 62 65.46 -35.64 -45.06
C ARG A 62 64.20 -35.00 -45.64
N GLU A 63 63.59 -35.62 -46.65
CA GLU A 63 62.36 -35.13 -47.28
C GLU A 63 61.18 -35.13 -46.29
N ALA A 64 61.02 -36.21 -45.52
CA ALA A 64 59.99 -36.30 -44.49
C ALA A 64 60.16 -35.23 -43.40
N TYR A 65 61.39 -35.03 -42.93
CA TYR A 65 61.71 -34.00 -41.94
C TYR A 65 61.42 -32.60 -42.49
N SER A 66 61.86 -32.29 -43.71
CA SER A 66 61.57 -30.99 -44.34
C SER A 66 60.08 -30.77 -44.58
N LYS A 67 59.30 -31.82 -44.86
CA LYS A 67 57.84 -31.70 -44.96
C LYS A 67 57.23 -31.37 -43.60
N MET A 68 57.57 -32.14 -42.57
CA MET A 68 57.08 -31.91 -41.21
C MET A 68 57.43 -30.51 -40.70
N ASP A 69 58.65 -30.03 -40.95
CA ASP A 69 59.08 -28.69 -40.55
C ASP A 69 58.26 -27.59 -41.23
N ARG A 70 57.97 -27.74 -42.54
CA ARG A 70 57.07 -26.82 -43.26
C ARG A 70 55.66 -26.86 -42.71
N ASP A 71 55.10 -28.05 -42.50
CA ASP A 71 53.74 -28.22 -41.98
C ASP A 71 53.61 -27.60 -40.58
N ARG A 72 54.60 -27.81 -39.71
CA ARG A 72 54.68 -27.18 -38.39
C ARG A 72 54.75 -25.65 -38.47
N ASN A 73 55.58 -25.11 -39.36
CA ASN A 73 55.70 -23.65 -39.52
C ASN A 73 54.38 -23.04 -40.03
N LEU A 74 53.70 -23.70 -40.97
CA LEU A 74 52.37 -23.28 -41.41
C LEU A 74 51.34 -23.27 -40.28
N GLU A 75 51.36 -24.29 -39.41
CA GLU A 75 50.48 -24.33 -38.23
C GLU A 75 50.80 -23.20 -37.25
N ILE A 76 52.08 -22.91 -37.01
CA ILE A 76 52.52 -21.77 -36.18
C ILE A 76 52.01 -20.45 -36.76
N ASP A 77 52.12 -20.24 -38.07
CA ASP A 77 51.66 -19.02 -38.73
C ASP A 77 50.13 -18.87 -38.64
N LEU A 78 49.38 -19.95 -38.83
CA LEU A 78 47.92 -19.96 -38.70
C LEU A 78 47.48 -19.61 -37.26
N LEU A 79 48.12 -20.23 -36.27
CA LEU A 79 47.83 -19.96 -34.85
C LEU A 79 48.22 -18.53 -34.47
N SER A 80 49.35 -18.03 -34.97
CA SER A 80 49.80 -16.65 -34.71
C SER A 80 48.83 -15.63 -35.29
N ASN A 81 48.38 -15.81 -36.53
CA ASN A 81 47.37 -14.96 -37.14
C ASN A 81 46.03 -15.01 -36.37
N ARG A 82 45.61 -16.20 -35.94
CA ARG A 82 44.38 -16.33 -35.15
C ARG A 82 44.49 -15.62 -33.80
N LEU A 83 45.64 -15.72 -33.15
CA LEU A 83 45.90 -15.05 -31.87
C LEU A 83 45.86 -13.52 -32.06
N GLN A 84 46.51 -12.99 -33.10
CA GLN A 84 46.49 -11.56 -33.39
C GLN A 84 45.07 -11.02 -33.60
N LEU A 85 44.24 -11.71 -34.39
CA LEU A 85 42.84 -11.32 -34.61
C LEU A 85 42.03 -11.29 -33.30
N LEU A 86 42.23 -12.30 -32.43
CA LEU A 86 41.56 -12.34 -31.14
C LEU A 86 42.03 -11.22 -30.19
N GLU A 87 43.32 -10.85 -30.25
CA GLU A 87 43.86 -9.72 -29.49
C GLU A 87 43.29 -8.38 -29.95
N GLU A 88 43.15 -8.20 -31.26
CA GLU A 88 42.51 -7.02 -31.88
C GLU A 88 41.03 -6.92 -31.48
N GLU A 89 40.25 -8.00 -31.66
CA GLU A 89 38.83 -8.07 -31.25
C GLU A 89 38.66 -7.79 -29.75
N ASN A 90 39.54 -8.35 -28.90
CA ASN A 90 39.51 -8.10 -27.46
C ASN A 90 39.88 -6.65 -27.11
N GLY A 91 40.81 -6.04 -27.87
CA GLY A 91 41.15 -4.62 -27.77
C GLY A 91 39.95 -3.72 -28.09
N GLU A 92 39.27 -3.99 -29.20
CA GLU A 92 38.04 -3.27 -29.59
C GLU A 92 36.93 -3.42 -28.55
N MET A 93 36.74 -4.64 -28.02
CA MET A 93 35.77 -4.91 -26.98
C MET A 93 36.06 -4.11 -25.71
N LYS A 94 37.33 -4.04 -25.28
CA LYS A 94 37.73 -3.23 -24.11
C LYS A 94 37.41 -1.75 -24.32
N ILE A 95 37.68 -1.20 -25.50
CA ILE A 95 37.35 0.19 -25.83
C ILE A 95 35.83 0.41 -25.79
N SER A 96 35.05 -0.50 -26.38
CA SER A 96 33.59 -0.45 -26.36
C SER A 96 33.04 -0.45 -24.93
N VAL A 97 33.55 -1.34 -24.07
CA VAL A 97 33.18 -1.41 -22.65
C VAL A 97 33.49 -0.11 -21.92
N CYS A 98 34.69 0.46 -22.10
CA CYS A 98 35.06 1.75 -21.49
C CYS A 98 34.12 2.88 -21.94
N ARG A 99 33.76 2.92 -23.23
CA ARG A 99 32.82 3.91 -23.78
C ARG A 99 31.43 3.76 -23.17
N LEU A 100 30.91 2.54 -23.08
CA LEU A 100 29.60 2.25 -22.50
C LEU A 100 29.55 2.59 -21.00
N LYS A 101 30.63 2.32 -20.25
CA LYS A 101 30.74 2.73 -18.84
C LYS A 101 30.63 4.26 -18.69
N SER A 102 31.38 5.01 -19.50
CA SER A 102 31.29 6.49 -19.47
C SER A 102 29.89 6.99 -19.84
N GLN A 103 29.23 6.36 -20.82
CA GLN A 103 27.86 6.72 -21.19
C GLN A 103 26.86 6.43 -20.06
N THR A 104 27.01 5.30 -19.38
CA THR A 104 26.18 4.91 -18.23
C THR A 104 26.32 5.93 -17.10
N GLU A 105 27.56 6.30 -16.76
CA GLU A 105 27.84 7.28 -15.70
C GLU A 105 27.25 8.67 -16.01
N LYS A 106 27.27 9.10 -17.28
CA LYS A 106 26.61 10.35 -17.70
C LYS A 106 25.09 10.28 -17.52
N LEU A 107 24.46 9.17 -17.90
CA LEU A 107 23.03 8.98 -17.74
C LEU A 107 22.63 8.93 -16.25
N ASP A 108 23.44 8.31 -15.40
CA ASP A 108 23.21 8.31 -13.95
C ASP A 108 23.28 9.72 -13.36
N GLN A 109 24.26 10.54 -13.79
CA GLN A 109 24.34 11.94 -13.39
C GLN A 109 23.13 12.76 -13.86
N GLU A 110 22.67 12.56 -15.09
CA GLU A 110 21.48 13.24 -15.60
C GLU A 110 20.22 12.81 -14.86
N LYS A 111 20.06 11.52 -14.59
CA LYS A 111 18.96 10.97 -13.79
C LYS A 111 18.95 11.58 -12.39
N GLN A 112 20.10 11.67 -11.72
CA GLN A 112 20.17 12.29 -10.40
C GLN A 112 19.76 13.76 -10.46
N ARG A 113 20.31 14.54 -11.42
CA ARG A 113 19.93 15.95 -11.60
C ARG A 113 18.43 16.14 -11.85
N MET A 114 17.81 15.25 -12.62
CA MET A 114 16.36 15.32 -12.89
C MET A 114 15.54 14.93 -11.66
N THR A 115 16.02 13.98 -10.86
CA THR A 115 15.41 13.60 -9.59
C THR A 115 15.44 14.76 -8.60
N ASP A 116 16.60 15.41 -8.42
CA ASP A 116 16.75 16.57 -7.53
C ASP A 116 15.81 17.72 -7.94
N LYS A 117 15.67 17.99 -9.25
CA LYS A 117 14.74 19.01 -9.77
C LYS A 117 13.27 18.64 -9.54
N LEU A 118 12.92 17.36 -9.67
CA LEU A 118 11.57 16.89 -9.41
C LEU A 118 11.23 17.03 -7.91
N GLU A 119 12.16 16.71 -7.04
CA GLU A 119 12.01 16.90 -5.59
C GLU A 119 11.83 18.38 -5.23
N ASP A 120 12.67 19.28 -5.78
CA ASP A 120 12.56 20.74 -5.55
C ASP A 120 11.20 21.28 -6.02
N THR A 121 10.78 20.94 -7.24
CA THR A 121 9.48 21.37 -7.76
C THR A 121 8.30 20.75 -7.00
N GLY A 122 8.45 19.53 -6.51
CA GLY A 122 7.48 18.87 -5.62
C GLY A 122 7.32 19.57 -4.27
N LEU A 123 8.43 20.00 -3.66
CA LEU A 123 8.42 20.79 -2.42
C LEU A 123 7.74 22.14 -2.64
N ARG A 124 8.10 22.86 -3.70
CA ARG A 124 7.48 24.15 -4.05
C ARG A 124 5.97 24.02 -4.28
N LEU A 125 5.54 22.97 -4.99
CA LEU A 125 4.12 22.72 -5.20
C LEU A 125 3.39 22.46 -3.88
N LYS A 126 4.00 21.70 -2.96
CA LYS A 126 3.43 21.44 -1.64
C LYS A 126 3.26 22.72 -0.84
N ASP A 127 4.26 23.59 -0.83
CA ASP A 127 4.20 24.89 -0.15
C ASP A 127 3.07 25.76 -0.69
N GLU A 128 2.91 25.82 -2.02
CA GLU A 128 1.80 26.52 -2.67
C GLU A 128 0.44 25.90 -2.29
N MET A 129 0.32 24.58 -2.29
CA MET A 129 -0.93 23.90 -1.88
C MET A 129 -1.29 24.18 -0.41
N ASP A 130 -0.32 24.21 0.48
CA ASP A 130 -0.53 24.56 1.89
C ASP A 130 -0.89 26.04 2.05
N LEU A 131 -0.34 26.94 1.23
CA LEU A 131 -0.75 28.34 1.17
C LEU A 131 -2.20 28.50 0.68
N TYR A 132 -2.57 27.83 -0.42
CA TYR A 132 -3.94 27.82 -0.93
C TYR A 132 -4.94 27.33 0.13
N ARG A 133 -4.60 26.26 0.87
CA ARG A 133 -5.43 25.75 1.97
C ARG A 133 -5.65 26.82 3.04
N LYS A 134 -4.58 27.47 3.51
CA LYS A 134 -4.67 28.56 4.50
C LYS A 134 -5.53 29.72 4.02
N ILE A 135 -5.45 30.08 2.74
CA ILE A 135 -6.29 31.14 2.15
C ILE A 135 -7.76 30.71 2.14
N MET A 136 -8.05 29.48 1.73
CA MET A 136 -9.42 28.95 1.71
C MET A 136 -10.03 28.88 3.11
N ASP A 137 -9.27 28.45 4.11
CA ASP A 137 -9.72 28.41 5.51
C ASP A 137 -10.08 29.83 6.02
N LYS A 138 -9.24 30.83 5.70
CA LYS A 138 -9.51 32.24 6.04
C LYS A 138 -10.75 32.79 5.32
N LEU A 139 -10.93 32.47 4.04
CA LEU A 139 -12.12 32.89 3.29
C LEU A 139 -13.40 32.26 3.86
N TRP A 140 -13.33 31.00 4.29
CA TRP A 140 -14.44 30.32 4.94
C TRP A 140 -14.78 30.95 6.29
N GLN A 141 -13.77 31.22 7.13
CA GLN A 141 -13.94 31.90 8.42
C GLN A 141 -14.57 33.29 8.23
N ASN A 142 -14.05 34.09 7.31
CA ASN A 142 -14.58 35.43 7.03
C ASN A 142 -16.03 35.40 6.54
N ARG A 143 -16.39 34.44 5.68
CA ARG A 143 -17.78 34.25 5.23
C ARG A 143 -18.70 33.88 6.40
N HIS A 144 -18.24 33.02 7.30
CA HIS A 144 -19.00 32.60 8.48
C HIS A 144 -19.21 33.76 9.45
N GLU A 145 -18.16 34.53 9.75
CA GLU A 145 -18.22 35.73 10.57
C GLU A 145 -19.17 36.77 9.98
N PHE A 146 -19.05 37.05 8.68
CA PHE A 146 -19.97 37.95 7.99
C PHE A 146 -21.43 37.48 8.07
N ASN A 147 -21.68 36.18 7.95
CA ASN A 147 -23.03 35.64 8.07
C ASN A 147 -23.59 35.79 9.49
N LYS A 148 -22.77 35.56 10.53
CA LYS A 148 -23.15 35.81 11.93
C LYS A 148 -23.46 37.28 12.20
N GLU A 149 -22.61 38.19 11.73
CA GLU A 149 -22.85 39.63 11.86
C GLU A 149 -24.14 40.06 11.16
N LYS A 150 -24.39 39.50 9.97
CA LYS A 150 -25.63 39.72 9.23
C LYS A 150 -26.86 39.23 10.01
N GLU A 151 -26.80 38.05 10.62
CA GLU A 151 -27.86 37.49 11.48
C GLU A 151 -28.10 38.39 12.70
N ALA A 152 -27.05 38.79 13.42
CA ALA A 152 -27.15 39.69 14.57
C ALA A 152 -27.72 41.07 14.20
N MET A 153 -27.32 41.63 13.06
CA MET A 153 -27.89 42.88 12.56
C MET A 153 -29.37 42.73 12.18
N GLN A 154 -29.76 41.57 11.62
CA GLN A 154 -31.15 41.29 11.30
C GLN A 154 -32.00 41.17 12.57
N GLU A 155 -31.50 40.51 13.62
CA GLU A 155 -32.15 40.46 14.94
C GLU A 155 -32.37 41.87 15.51
N LEU A 156 -31.35 42.74 15.46
CA LEU A 156 -31.48 44.13 15.90
C LEU A 156 -32.52 44.92 15.09
N ILE A 157 -32.56 44.72 13.76
CA ILE A 157 -33.59 45.34 12.92
C ILE A 157 -34.98 44.88 13.36
N ASP A 158 -35.16 43.60 13.68
CA ASP A 158 -36.44 43.05 14.09
C ASP A 158 -36.82 43.46 15.53
N ASP A 159 -35.86 43.67 16.43
CA ASP A 159 -36.08 44.34 17.73
C ASP A 159 -36.57 45.78 17.54
N LEU A 160 -35.86 46.58 16.73
CA LEU A 160 -36.23 47.98 16.47
C LEU A 160 -37.60 48.10 15.79
N ARG A 161 -37.93 47.18 14.88
CA ARG A 161 -39.28 47.11 14.28
C ARG A 161 -40.35 46.84 15.34
N ARG A 162 -40.12 45.88 16.24
CA ARG A 162 -41.04 45.60 17.36
C ARG A 162 -41.22 46.81 18.27
N GLU A 163 -40.14 47.53 18.58
CA GLU A 163 -40.21 48.77 19.37
C GLU A 163 -40.98 49.88 18.63
N LEU A 164 -40.75 50.04 17.32
CA LEU A 164 -41.49 51.00 16.50
C LEU A 164 -42.99 50.69 16.48
N ASP A 165 -43.37 49.42 16.30
CA ASP A 165 -44.77 49.00 16.33
C ASP A 165 -45.39 49.25 17.71
N TYR A 166 -44.66 48.95 18.80
CA TYR A 166 -45.10 49.25 20.16
C TYR A 166 -45.30 50.76 20.38
N LEU A 167 -44.35 51.59 19.96
CA LEU A 167 -44.44 53.05 20.09
C LEU A 167 -45.58 53.62 19.24
N GLN A 168 -45.85 53.06 18.06
CA GLN A 168 -47.02 53.43 17.25
C GLN A 168 -48.33 53.11 17.96
N LEU A 169 -48.46 51.92 18.54
CA LEU A 169 -49.63 51.52 19.34
C LEU A 169 -49.81 52.46 20.55
N PHE A 170 -48.74 52.66 21.32
CA PHE A 170 -48.75 53.56 22.48
C PHE A 170 -49.12 55.00 22.09
N LYS A 171 -48.61 55.49 20.95
CA LYS A 171 -48.96 56.81 20.42
C LYS A 171 -50.44 56.87 20.02
N MET A 172 -50.99 55.83 19.38
CA MET A 172 -52.42 55.76 19.07
C MET A 172 -53.29 55.77 20.35
N GLU A 173 -52.86 55.08 21.41
CA GLU A 173 -53.53 55.12 22.72
C GLU A 173 -53.50 56.51 23.36
N MET A 174 -52.40 57.24 23.22
CA MET A 174 -52.18 58.59 23.78
C MET A 174 -52.82 59.72 22.97
N GLU A 175 -52.75 59.69 21.63
CA GLU A 175 -53.38 60.66 20.72
C GLU A 175 -54.90 60.45 20.62
N HIS A 176 -55.38 59.25 20.96
CA HIS A 176 -56.79 58.94 21.07
C HIS A 176 -57.11 58.24 22.40
N PRO A 177 -57.22 58.98 23.53
CA PRO A 177 -57.73 58.43 24.80
C PRO A 177 -59.25 58.19 24.75
N GLY A 178 -59.73 57.55 23.68
CA GLY A 178 -61.16 57.41 23.39
C GLY A 178 -61.53 57.06 21.95
N GLN A 179 -60.68 56.46 21.13
CA GLN A 179 -61.13 55.84 19.85
C GLN A 179 -61.43 54.34 19.95
N GLY A 180 -61.48 53.80 21.18
CA GLY A 180 -62.27 52.59 21.50
C GLY A 180 -63.76 52.87 21.70
N LYS A 181 -64.30 54.01 21.22
CA LYS A 181 -65.66 54.50 21.57
C LYS A 181 -66.82 53.68 21.01
N SER A 182 -66.63 52.66 20.18
CA SER A 182 -67.75 51.81 19.73
C SER A 182 -67.98 50.63 20.71
N LEU A 183 -66.91 49.95 21.13
CA LEU A 183 -66.98 48.86 22.11
C LEU A 183 -66.98 49.37 23.56
N SER A 184 -66.31 50.50 23.83
CA SER A 184 -66.31 51.12 25.17
C SER A 184 -67.63 51.80 25.49
N ARG A 185 -68.31 52.47 24.53
CA ARG A 185 -69.67 52.99 24.79
C ARG A 185 -70.68 51.90 25.04
N THR A 186 -70.63 50.79 24.31
CA THR A 186 -71.54 49.66 24.56
C THR A 186 -71.26 49.08 25.94
N ARG A 187 -69.99 48.83 26.28
CA ARG A 187 -69.61 48.35 27.61
C ARG A 187 -69.96 49.33 28.73
N GLU A 188 -69.83 50.62 28.51
CA GLU A 188 -70.18 51.68 29.46
C GLU A 188 -71.71 51.77 29.61
N THR A 189 -72.48 51.72 28.53
CA THR A 189 -73.96 51.65 28.62
C THR A 189 -74.45 50.35 29.26
N GLU A 190 -73.79 49.22 29.01
CA GLU A 190 -74.08 47.94 29.68
C GLU A 190 -73.77 48.03 31.17
N MET A 191 -72.63 48.62 31.55
CA MET A 191 -72.27 48.85 32.95
C MET A 191 -73.20 49.87 33.62
N GLU A 192 -73.64 50.91 32.93
CA GLU A 192 -74.66 51.84 33.44
C GLU A 192 -76.00 51.16 33.63
N HIS A 193 -76.43 50.33 32.67
CA HIS A 193 -77.64 49.51 32.79
C HIS A 193 -77.51 48.53 33.95
N GLU A 194 -76.35 47.90 34.10
CA GLU A 194 -76.06 46.96 35.17
C GLU A 194 -76.00 47.65 36.53
N VAL A 195 -75.40 48.83 36.64
CA VAL A 195 -75.42 49.66 37.86
C VAL A 195 -76.85 50.09 38.19
N LYS A 196 -77.67 50.43 37.18
CA LYS A 196 -79.08 50.81 37.39
C LYS A 196 -79.90 49.61 37.84
N ARG A 197 -79.68 48.43 37.24
CA ARG A 197 -80.30 47.16 37.62
C ARG A 197 -79.89 46.75 39.04
N LEU A 198 -78.59 46.78 39.34
CA LEU A 198 -78.05 46.50 40.68
C LEU A 198 -78.54 47.50 41.71
N LYS A 199 -78.70 48.79 41.39
CA LYS A 199 -79.31 49.77 42.31
C LYS A 199 -80.78 49.46 42.57
N GLN A 200 -81.56 49.09 41.55
CA GLN A 200 -82.95 48.68 41.72
C GLN A 200 -83.06 47.36 42.50
N GLU A 201 -82.18 46.40 42.23
CA GLU A 201 -82.10 45.14 42.94
C GLU A 201 -81.66 45.36 44.39
N ASN A 202 -80.71 46.26 44.65
CA ASN A 202 -80.30 46.62 46.02
C ASN A 202 -81.42 47.34 46.77
N PHE A 203 -82.18 48.20 46.10
CA PHE A 203 -83.38 48.82 46.68
C PHE A 203 -84.43 47.77 47.02
N LYS A 204 -84.74 46.86 46.09
CA LYS A 204 -85.67 45.74 46.34
C LYS A 204 -85.17 44.81 47.44
N LEU A 205 -83.87 44.51 47.47
CA LEU A 205 -83.26 43.69 48.51
C LEU A 205 -83.31 44.40 49.84
N ARG A 206 -83.14 45.73 49.91
CA ARG A 206 -83.32 46.50 51.15
C ARG A 206 -84.76 46.49 51.62
N ASP A 207 -85.72 46.69 50.72
CA ASP A 207 -87.15 46.63 51.00
C ASP A 207 -87.55 45.22 51.50
N GLN A 208 -87.09 44.17 50.81
CA GLN A 208 -87.22 42.79 51.25
C GLN A 208 -86.48 42.51 52.57
N ASN A 209 -85.35 43.15 52.83
CA ASN A 209 -84.63 43.01 54.09
C ASN A 209 -85.38 43.74 55.21
N GLU A 210 -86.02 44.86 54.95
CA GLU A 210 -86.92 45.53 55.90
C GLU A 210 -88.15 44.66 56.19
N ASP A 211 -88.77 44.07 55.16
CA ASP A 211 -89.88 43.12 55.29
C ASP A 211 -89.45 41.83 56.01
N LEU A 212 -88.29 41.27 55.66
CA LEU A 212 -87.71 40.10 56.32
C LEU A 212 -87.28 40.43 57.73
N ASN A 213 -86.77 41.62 58.02
CA ASN A 213 -86.47 42.05 59.39
C ASN A 213 -87.77 42.22 60.18
N ALA A 214 -88.85 42.72 59.56
CA ALA A 214 -90.17 42.76 60.19
C ALA A 214 -90.73 41.34 60.42
N GLN A 215 -90.55 40.43 59.46
CA GLN A 215 -90.87 39.01 59.62
C GLN A 215 -89.99 38.32 60.64
N ILE A 216 -88.69 38.60 60.72
CA ILE A 216 -87.76 38.07 61.72
C ILE A 216 -88.12 38.66 63.08
N LEU A 217 -88.55 39.91 63.19
CA LEU A 217 -89.09 40.43 64.45
C LEU A 217 -90.36 39.66 64.83
N SER A 218 -91.27 39.43 63.90
CA SER A 218 -92.50 38.64 64.13
C SER A 218 -92.20 37.17 64.48
N LEU A 219 -91.27 36.55 63.75
CA LEU A 219 -90.83 35.17 63.92
C LEU A 219 -89.94 35.02 65.14
N SER A 220 -89.12 36.00 65.50
CA SER A 220 -88.34 36.00 66.75
C SER A 220 -89.26 36.27 67.93
N LEU A 221 -90.37 36.98 67.78
CA LEU A 221 -91.43 37.02 68.78
C LEU A 221 -92.16 35.66 68.88
N TYR A 222 -92.36 34.97 67.75
CA TYR A 222 -92.98 33.65 67.68
C TYR A 222 -92.03 32.50 68.10
N GLU A 223 -90.74 32.62 67.85
CA GLU A 223 -89.66 31.70 68.17
C GLU A 223 -89.11 32.02 69.54
N ALA A 224 -89.12 33.24 70.06
CA ALA A 224 -89.00 33.45 71.50
C ALA A 224 -90.19 32.80 72.24
N ARG A 225 -91.36 32.72 71.59
CA ARG A 225 -92.49 31.93 72.06
C ARG A 225 -92.30 30.41 71.87
N ASN A 226 -91.53 29.94 70.88
CA ASN A 226 -91.31 28.51 70.59
C ASN A 226 -89.94 27.94 71.03
N LEU A 227 -88.91 28.73 71.34
CA LEU A 227 -87.60 28.37 71.91
C LEU A 227 -87.73 27.91 73.37
N PHE A 228 -88.93 28.01 73.92
CA PHE A 228 -89.36 27.16 75.02
C PHE A 228 -89.46 25.66 74.65
N SER A 229 -89.13 25.23 73.41
CA SER A 229 -89.50 23.89 72.88
C SER A 229 -88.44 23.04 72.10
N CYS A 230 -87.11 23.17 72.34
CA CYS A 230 -86.06 22.11 72.11
C CYS A 230 -85.30 22.01 70.73
N PRO A 231 -84.03 21.45 70.65
CA PRO A 231 -83.04 21.68 69.56
C PRO A 231 -82.38 20.46 68.79
N SER A 232 -81.72 20.77 67.65
CA SER A 232 -80.42 20.25 67.08
C SER A 232 -80.35 19.22 65.91
N LYS A 233 -79.54 19.52 64.87
CA LYS A 233 -79.15 18.70 63.68
C LYS A 233 -77.71 19.08 63.21
N ALA A 234 -76.69 18.30 63.55
CA ALA A 234 -75.33 18.48 63.03
C ALA A 234 -74.61 17.12 63.00
N GLN A 235 -74.61 16.39 61.86
CA GLN A 235 -73.79 15.16 61.76
C GLN A 235 -73.51 14.54 60.36
N CYS A 236 -73.83 15.16 59.21
CA CYS A 236 -73.79 14.44 57.91
C CYS A 236 -72.53 14.57 57.03
N LEU A 237 -71.46 15.31 57.40
CA LEU A 237 -70.46 15.76 56.41
C LEU A 237 -69.14 14.95 56.31
N ALA A 238 -69.02 13.75 56.90
CA ALA A 238 -67.71 13.08 57.05
C ALA A 238 -67.41 11.89 56.10
N ALA A 239 -68.26 11.58 55.11
CA ALA A 239 -68.20 10.29 54.41
C ALA A 239 -67.65 10.28 52.96
N GLU A 240 -67.16 11.40 52.41
CA GLU A 240 -67.01 11.54 50.94
C GLU A 240 -65.58 11.49 50.33
N ILE A 241 -64.48 11.27 51.07
CA ILE A 241 -63.13 11.67 50.58
C ILE A 241 -62.14 10.55 50.11
N ASP A 242 -62.30 9.25 50.38
CA ASP A 242 -61.11 8.36 50.43
C ASP A 242 -60.74 7.39 49.25
N ASN A 243 -61.32 7.41 48.04
CA ASN A 243 -61.27 6.20 47.17
C ASN A 243 -60.63 6.20 45.75
N ALA A 244 -59.61 7.02 45.36
CA ALA A 244 -59.17 7.05 43.93
C ALA A 244 -57.67 7.23 43.52
N SER A 245 -56.64 7.23 44.37
CA SER A 245 -55.29 7.70 43.93
C SER A 245 -54.12 6.70 43.84
N ARG A 246 -54.27 5.44 44.28
CA ARG A 246 -53.09 4.57 44.56
C ARG A 246 -52.75 3.53 43.49
N ASP A 247 -53.75 2.92 42.84
CA ASP A 247 -53.51 1.77 41.96
C ASP A 247 -52.94 2.17 40.59
N GLU A 248 -53.38 3.30 40.04
CA GLU A 248 -52.89 3.81 38.73
C GLU A 248 -51.39 4.15 38.74
N LEU A 249 -50.84 4.53 39.91
CA LEU A 249 -49.43 4.91 40.07
C LEU A 249 -48.49 3.70 40.04
N VAL A 250 -48.95 2.52 40.44
CA VAL A 250 -48.14 1.30 40.54
C VAL A 250 -47.94 0.65 39.17
N ASP A 251 -48.96 0.71 38.31
CA ASP A 251 -48.89 0.11 36.98
C ASP A 251 -47.96 0.89 36.04
N ALA A 252 -47.98 2.22 36.10
CA ALA A 252 -47.06 3.07 35.33
C ALA A 252 -45.57 2.84 35.68
N LEU A 253 -45.28 2.47 36.93
CA LEU A 253 -43.90 2.22 37.37
C LEU A 253 -43.34 0.91 36.79
N LYS A 254 -44.17 -0.14 36.70
CA LYS A 254 -43.74 -1.45 36.16
C LYS A 254 -43.42 -1.39 34.67
N GLU A 255 -44.22 -0.65 33.89
CA GLU A 255 -44.00 -0.49 32.46
C GLU A 255 -42.67 0.24 32.18
N GLN A 256 -42.33 1.22 33.00
CA GLN A 256 -41.06 1.95 32.91
C GLN A 256 -39.83 1.05 33.20
N GLU A 257 -39.94 0.12 34.15
CA GLU A 257 -38.87 -0.83 34.47
C GLU A 257 -38.59 -1.82 33.33
N GLU A 258 -39.63 -2.29 32.63
CA GLU A 258 -39.48 -3.22 31.50
C GLU A 258 -38.80 -2.57 30.29
N ILE A 259 -39.15 -1.32 29.98
CA ILE A 259 -38.51 -0.54 28.91
C ILE A 259 -37.02 -0.34 29.20
N ASN A 260 -36.67 -0.05 30.46
CA ASN A 260 -35.28 0.17 30.87
C ASN A 260 -34.43 -1.11 30.71
N LEU A 261 -35.00 -2.28 31.02
CA LEU A 261 -34.32 -3.57 30.86
C LEU A 261 -34.00 -3.87 29.40
N ARG A 262 -34.94 -3.61 28.48
CA ARG A 262 -34.73 -3.80 27.03
C ARG A 262 -33.65 -2.86 26.47
N LEU A 263 -33.64 -1.60 26.91
CA LEU A 263 -32.63 -0.62 26.49
C LEU A 263 -31.21 -1.05 26.91
N ARG A 264 -31.04 -1.59 28.12
CA ARG A 264 -29.74 -2.09 28.60
C ARG A 264 -29.22 -3.25 27.74
N GLN A 265 -30.06 -4.24 27.46
CA GLN A 265 -29.68 -5.39 26.62
C GLN A 265 -29.30 -4.99 25.19
N TYR A 266 -29.97 -3.97 24.64
CA TYR A 266 -29.63 -3.43 23.33
C TYR A 266 -28.28 -2.70 23.32
N MET A 267 -28.02 -1.88 24.35
CA MET A 267 -26.71 -1.23 24.52
C MET A 267 -25.57 -2.24 24.64
N ASP A 268 -25.73 -3.31 25.43
CA ASP A 268 -24.69 -4.34 25.58
C ASP A 268 -24.32 -5.00 24.24
N LYS A 269 -25.32 -5.30 23.39
CA LYS A 269 -25.08 -5.86 22.05
C LYS A 269 -24.30 -4.91 21.14
N ILE A 270 -24.60 -3.61 21.20
CA ILE A 270 -23.89 -2.60 20.42
C ILE A 270 -22.45 -2.44 20.92
N ILE A 271 -22.25 -2.38 22.24
CA ILE A 271 -20.92 -2.23 22.84
C ILE A 271 -20.03 -3.42 22.47
N LEU A 272 -20.54 -4.66 22.55
CA LEU A 272 -19.82 -5.86 22.12
C LEU A 272 -19.43 -5.80 20.63
N ALA A 273 -20.35 -5.40 19.76
CA ALA A 273 -20.08 -5.28 18.33
C ALA A 273 -19.00 -4.21 18.01
N ILE A 274 -18.99 -3.11 18.75
CA ILE A 274 -17.98 -2.05 18.60
C ILE A 274 -16.61 -2.53 19.10
N LEU A 275 -16.55 -3.23 20.24
CA LEU A 275 -15.30 -3.80 20.78
C LEU A 275 -14.63 -4.77 19.79
N ASP A 276 -15.41 -5.58 19.06
CA ASP A 276 -14.87 -6.56 18.10
C ASP A 276 -14.35 -5.93 16.81
N HIS A 277 -14.95 -4.83 16.33
CA HIS A 277 -14.66 -4.28 15.00
C HIS A 277 -13.77 -3.03 15.02
N ASN A 278 -13.97 -2.13 15.99
CA ASN A 278 -13.16 -0.91 16.13
C ASN A 278 -13.30 -0.29 17.53
N PRO A 279 -12.50 -0.72 18.52
CA PRO A 279 -12.65 -0.30 19.91
C PRO A 279 -12.35 1.19 20.14
N SER A 280 -11.68 1.87 19.21
CA SER A 280 -11.37 3.32 19.31
C SER A 280 -12.62 4.21 19.32
N ILE A 281 -13.78 3.71 18.87
CA ILE A 281 -15.06 4.42 18.91
C ILE A 281 -15.58 4.60 20.35
N LEU A 282 -15.14 3.75 21.29
CA LEU A 282 -15.50 3.83 22.71
C LEU A 282 -14.53 4.71 23.52
N GLU A 283 -13.49 5.29 22.90
CA GLU A 283 -12.61 6.23 23.59
C GLU A 283 -13.35 7.55 23.85
N ILE A 284 -13.73 7.74 25.11
CA ILE A 284 -14.18 9.05 25.60
C ILE A 284 -12.94 9.93 25.64
N LYS A 285 -12.84 10.89 24.70
CA LYS A 285 -11.83 11.95 24.75
C LYS A 285 -12.12 12.85 25.94
N GLY A 286 -11.43 12.60 27.05
CA GLY A 286 -11.30 13.52 28.18
C GLY A 286 -10.24 14.58 27.94
#